data_AF-A0A935DWW6-F1
#
_entry.id   AF-A0A935DWW6-F1
#
_cell.length_a   1.000
_cell.length_b   1.000
_cell.length_c   1.000
_cell.angle_alpha   90.00
_cell.angle_beta   90.00
_cell.angle_gamma   90.00
#
_symmetry.space_group_name_H-M   'P 1'
#
loop_
_entity.id
_entity.type
_entity.pdbx_description
1 polymer ?
#
loop_
_entity_poly.entity_id
_entity_poly.type
_entity_poly.pdbx_seq_one_letter_code
_entity_poly.pdbx_strand_id
1 'polypeptide(L)'
;MRSDLVRVDFSTPKVSALEFPRDLWVEIPHISDNLNGQDHEKLNQAFLYGQPGFKYWDDPCEGSGLMALTLNKNFGANIDHYITVNMRTFEHIIDAMGGIDVEVKDEKTAKTSGLKVGTHHLNGAEALKLARNRSGGSFERADNQNLVVCAVRKKITSPQILAQVPALIETFQDNIRTDLTPAQLSQLACLGTQMPPRNIALASFPGDLFKQTRVFDPVFDKRIAILDADFVILTDFVTRFQMGTWPRGSRLHAIPRHRRRRYGIYMPVNHTSIPLLDAAAVLKRYGLRPDKKLGQNFLQDSSALEKIADAAEIQADDCVLEIGPGLGSLTRYLAGSARSVAAVELDPDLLAPLKAVLTPHPNMRIIHGDILELSISDLVDQPGYIAAANIPYNITSEACLP
;
A
#
# COMPACT_ATOMS: atom_id res chain seq x y z
N MET A 1 1.14 1.08 7.70
CA MET A 1 -0.04 0.87 8.55
C MET A 1 -1.24 1.60 7.94
N ARG A 2 -2.46 1.09 8.10
CA ARG A 2 -3.71 1.84 7.85
C ARG A 2 -4.20 2.34 9.22
N SER A 3 -4.69 3.56 9.28
CA SER A 3 -5.21 4.16 10.50
C SER A 3 -6.63 4.65 10.25
N ASP A 4 -7.60 4.10 11.00
CA ASP A 4 -9.00 4.48 10.92
C ASP A 4 -9.47 4.96 12.31
N LEU A 5 -10.15 6.10 12.37
CA LEU A 5 -10.83 6.57 13.57
C LEU A 5 -12.25 6.02 13.59
N VAL A 6 -12.59 5.19 14.58
CA VAL A 6 -13.91 4.57 14.71
C VAL A 6 -14.71 5.25 15.80
N ARG A 7 -15.89 5.77 15.46
CA ARG A 7 -16.89 6.30 16.41
C ARG A 7 -18.01 5.29 16.60
N VAL A 8 -18.27 4.93 17.85
CA VAL A 8 -19.42 4.10 18.24
C VAL A 8 -20.41 4.97 19.01
N ASP A 9 -21.63 5.08 18.48
CA ASP A 9 -22.72 5.81 19.10
C ASP A 9 -23.67 4.83 19.79
N PHE A 10 -23.68 4.85 21.12
CA PHE A 10 -24.53 3.97 21.92
C PHE A 10 -25.95 4.53 22.09
N SER A 11 -26.15 5.85 21.98
CA SER A 11 -27.47 6.48 22.11
C SER A 11 -28.31 6.31 20.84
N THR A 12 -27.67 6.44 19.68
CA THR A 12 -28.25 6.08 18.39
C THR A 12 -27.36 4.99 17.77
N PRO A 13 -27.66 3.69 17.98
CA PRO A 13 -26.79 2.57 17.60
C PRO A 13 -26.20 2.72 16.20
N LYS A 14 -24.98 3.27 16.11
CA LYS A 14 -24.32 3.63 14.85
C LYS A 14 -22.81 3.52 15.01
N VAL A 15 -22.16 2.86 14.06
CA VAL A 15 -20.70 2.87 13.92
C VAL A 15 -20.33 3.72 12.72
N SER A 16 -19.34 4.59 12.88
CA SER A 16 -18.74 5.30 11.76
C SER A 16 -17.23 5.11 11.78
N ALA A 17 -16.58 4.97 10.63
CA ALA A 17 -15.13 4.86 10.53
C ALA A 17 -14.60 5.91 9.55
N LEU A 18 -13.61 6.69 9.97
CA LEU A 18 -12.94 7.71 9.18
C LEU A 18 -11.50 7.28 8.90
N GLU A 19 -11.17 7.09 7.63
CA GLU A 19 -9.80 6.70 7.23
C GLU A 19 -8.86 7.91 7.17
N PHE A 20 -7.67 7.76 7.74
CA PHE A 20 -6.57 8.72 7.62
C PHE A 20 -5.54 8.25 6.58
N PRO A 21 -5.17 9.11 5.61
CA PRO A 21 -4.09 8.80 4.69
C PRO A 21 -2.75 8.63 5.40
N ARG A 22 -2.14 7.46 5.23
CA ARG A 22 -0.86 7.08 5.86
C ARG A 22 0.31 8.04 5.62
N ASP A 23 0.35 8.70 4.48
CA ASP A 23 1.48 9.52 4.04
C ASP A 23 1.27 11.02 4.38
N LEU A 24 0.24 11.35 5.17
CA LEU A 24 0.06 12.71 5.72
C LEU A 24 1.30 13.16 6.47
N TRP A 25 1.81 14.34 6.14
CA TRP A 25 2.96 14.93 6.83
C TRP A 25 2.51 15.63 8.10
N VAL A 26 2.75 15.01 9.24
CA VAL A 26 2.18 15.41 10.54
C VAL A 26 3.29 15.62 11.56
N GLU A 27 3.01 16.43 12.58
CA GLU A 27 3.87 16.52 13.74
C GLU A 27 3.68 15.27 14.62
N ILE A 28 4.75 14.51 14.88
CA ILE A 28 4.73 13.34 15.75
C ILE A 28 5.37 13.74 17.10
N PRO A 29 4.63 13.65 18.21
CA PRO A 29 5.16 13.98 19.53
C PRO A 29 6.38 13.13 19.92
N HIS A 30 7.27 13.68 20.74
CA HIS A 30 8.41 12.97 21.37
C HIS A 30 9.51 12.43 20.43
N ILE A 31 9.44 12.64 19.12
CA ILE A 31 10.50 12.17 18.20
C ILE A 31 11.63 13.20 18.00
N SER A 32 11.38 14.48 18.27
CA SER A 32 12.33 15.58 18.02
C SER A 32 13.69 15.37 18.69
N ASP A 33 13.68 14.89 19.93
CA ASP A 33 14.89 14.67 20.72
C ASP A 33 15.76 13.55 20.14
N ASN A 34 15.15 12.65 19.37
CA ASN A 34 15.79 11.50 18.77
C ASN A 34 16.12 11.69 17.28
N LEU A 35 15.56 12.72 16.64
CA LEU A 35 15.70 13.01 15.20
C LEU A 35 16.31 14.40 14.94
N ASN A 36 17.27 14.83 15.77
CA ASN A 36 18.00 16.08 15.59
C ASN A 36 17.09 17.32 15.45
N GLY A 37 15.99 17.36 16.20
CA GLY A 37 15.02 18.45 16.17
C GLY A 37 13.91 18.32 15.14
N GLN A 38 13.90 17.27 14.30
CA GLN A 38 12.77 16.98 13.42
C GLN A 38 11.59 16.44 14.22
N ASP A 39 10.46 17.13 14.13
CA ASP A 39 9.20 16.78 14.79
C ASP A 39 8.13 16.31 13.79
N HIS A 40 8.33 16.49 12.48
CA HIS A 40 7.38 16.04 11.46
C HIS A 40 7.83 14.78 10.74
N GLU A 41 6.89 13.87 10.51
CA GLU A 41 7.09 12.67 9.69
C GLU A 41 5.74 12.23 9.07
N LYS A 42 5.76 11.21 8.20
CA LYS A 42 4.52 10.60 7.71
C LYS A 42 3.73 10.00 8.87
N LEU A 43 2.41 10.14 8.85
CA LEU A 43 1.52 9.64 9.90
C LEU A 43 1.77 8.17 10.25
N ASN A 44 2.06 7.31 9.26
CA ASN A 44 2.35 5.91 9.53
C ASN A 44 3.62 5.64 10.36
N GLN A 45 4.53 6.60 10.47
CA GLN A 45 5.74 6.48 11.28
C GLN A 45 5.45 6.63 12.77
N ALA A 46 4.36 7.30 13.17
CA ALA A 46 4.01 7.44 14.58
C ALA A 46 3.88 6.07 15.26
N PHE A 47 3.27 5.10 14.56
CA PHE A 47 3.17 3.74 15.07
C PHE A 47 4.51 2.99 15.09
N LEU A 48 5.41 3.29 14.14
CA LEU A 48 6.73 2.68 14.08
C LEU A 48 7.62 3.20 15.22
N TYR A 49 7.68 4.52 15.39
CA TYR A 49 8.50 5.18 16.40
C TYR A 49 8.01 4.92 17.83
N GLY A 50 6.71 4.68 18.01
CA GLY A 50 6.18 4.30 19.32
C GLY A 50 6.49 2.85 19.71
N GLN A 51 7.14 2.06 18.84
CA GLN A 51 7.57 0.72 19.21
C GLN A 51 8.73 0.76 20.22
N PRO A 52 8.78 -0.16 21.20
CA PRO A 52 9.85 -0.20 22.21
C PRO A 52 11.27 -0.28 21.64
N GLY A 53 11.41 -0.81 20.41
CA GLY A 53 12.69 -0.91 19.71
C GLY A 53 13.35 0.43 19.38
N PHE A 54 12.56 1.50 19.20
CA PHE A 54 13.08 2.84 18.89
C PHE A 54 13.42 3.64 20.14
N LYS A 55 12.76 3.37 21.28
CA LYS A 55 12.95 4.07 22.55
C LYS A 55 12.65 5.57 22.53
N TYR A 56 11.83 6.03 21.56
CA TYR A 56 11.43 7.44 21.47
C TYR A 56 10.25 7.79 22.39
N TRP A 57 9.58 6.75 22.90
CA TRP A 57 8.32 6.83 23.61
C TRP A 57 8.21 5.64 24.57
N ASP A 58 7.71 5.88 25.79
CA ASP A 58 7.57 4.87 26.84
C ASP A 58 6.13 4.91 27.38
N ASP A 59 5.25 4.15 26.73
CA ASP A 59 3.84 4.00 27.08
C ASP A 59 3.41 2.54 26.88
N PRO A 60 2.58 1.97 27.76
CA PRO A 60 2.08 0.61 27.62
C PRO A 60 1.35 0.30 26.31
N CYS A 61 0.79 1.33 25.64
CA CYS A 61 0.08 1.21 24.36
C CYS A 61 1.03 1.27 23.15
N GLU A 62 2.34 1.48 23.38
CA GLU A 62 3.42 1.49 22.39
C GLU A 62 3.06 2.36 21.15
N GLY A 63 3.25 1.81 19.95
CA GLY A 63 2.93 2.47 18.68
C GLY A 63 1.48 2.94 18.56
N SER A 64 0.53 2.24 19.20
CA SER A 64 -0.88 2.66 19.17
C SER A 64 -1.08 3.93 20.00
N GLY A 65 -0.40 4.03 21.14
CA GLY A 65 -0.41 5.22 22.00
C GLY A 65 0.18 6.44 21.29
N LEU A 66 1.36 6.29 20.67
CA LEU A 66 1.98 7.41 19.95
C LEU A 66 1.16 7.83 18.71
N MET A 67 0.55 6.87 17.99
CA MET A 67 -0.40 7.18 16.92
C MET A 67 -1.61 7.97 17.43
N ALA A 68 -2.19 7.57 18.57
CA ALA A 68 -3.33 8.28 19.15
C ALA A 68 -2.97 9.71 19.55
N LEU A 69 -1.82 9.89 20.20
CA LEU A 69 -1.31 11.21 20.57
C LEU A 69 -1.01 12.08 19.35
N THR A 70 -0.48 11.48 18.27
CA THR A 70 -0.25 12.16 16.99
C THR A 70 -1.56 12.65 16.38
N LEU A 71 -2.59 11.79 16.32
CA LEU A 71 -3.90 12.18 15.80
C LEU A 71 -4.56 13.28 16.65
N ASN A 72 -4.41 13.21 17.98
CA ASN A 72 -4.90 14.24 18.88
C ASN A 72 -4.21 15.59 18.64
N LYS A 73 -2.88 15.58 18.59
CA LYS A 73 -2.09 16.80 18.42
C LYS A 73 -2.41 17.54 17.12
N ASN A 74 -2.52 16.81 16.02
CA ASN A 74 -2.68 17.42 14.70
C ASN A 74 -4.13 17.72 14.34
N PHE A 75 -5.10 16.98 14.89
CA PHE A 75 -6.50 17.04 14.43
C PHE A 75 -7.54 17.15 15.55
N GLY A 76 -7.13 17.19 16.83
CA GLY A 76 -8.04 17.17 17.97
C GLY A 76 -8.79 15.85 18.14
N ALA A 77 -8.26 14.76 17.58
CA ALA A 77 -8.86 13.44 17.66
C ALA A 77 -8.81 12.91 19.12
N ASN A 78 -9.96 12.74 19.76
CA ASN A 78 -10.05 12.13 21.08
C ASN A 78 -10.28 10.63 20.91
N ILE A 79 -9.35 9.83 21.43
CA ILE A 79 -9.33 8.38 21.23
C ILE A 79 -9.48 7.74 22.60
N ASP A 80 -10.61 7.06 22.80
CA ASP A 80 -10.92 6.37 24.05
C ASP A 80 -10.23 5.01 24.14
N HIS A 81 -10.12 4.31 23.01
CA HIS A 81 -9.60 2.94 22.90
C HIS A 81 -8.91 2.71 21.54
N TYR A 82 -8.04 1.71 21.48
CA TYR A 82 -7.38 1.31 20.23
C TYR A 82 -7.52 -0.19 19.95
N ILE A 83 -7.45 -0.55 18.66
CA ILE A 83 -7.33 -1.93 18.20
C ILE A 83 -6.26 -1.96 17.11
N THR A 84 -5.25 -2.80 17.31
CA THR A 84 -4.19 -3.04 16.33
C THR A 84 -4.20 -4.49 15.90
N VAL A 85 -4.34 -4.70 14.58
CA VAL A 85 -4.40 -6.03 13.96
C VAL A 85 -3.28 -6.13 12.92
N ASN A 86 -2.47 -7.18 13.02
CA ASN A 86 -1.44 -7.46 12.01
C ASN A 86 -2.04 -8.24 10.82
N MET A 87 -1.31 -8.31 9.71
CA MET A 87 -1.82 -8.92 8.47
C MET A 87 -2.09 -10.42 8.59
N ARG A 88 -1.30 -11.14 9.38
CA ARG A 88 -1.49 -12.58 9.61
C ARG A 88 -2.75 -12.84 10.45
N THR A 89 -2.95 -12.05 11.50
CA THR A 89 -4.17 -12.08 12.31
C THR A 89 -5.37 -11.76 11.44
N PHE A 90 -5.27 -10.76 10.55
CA PHE A 90 -6.34 -10.45 9.60
C PHE A 90 -6.71 -11.65 8.72
N GLU A 91 -5.73 -12.31 8.07
CA GLU A 91 -5.97 -13.51 7.27
C GLU A 91 -6.70 -14.60 8.07
N HIS A 92 -6.18 -14.93 9.26
CA HIS A 92 -6.75 -15.97 10.10
C HIS A 92 -8.17 -15.63 10.59
N ILE A 93 -8.49 -14.36 10.86
CA ILE A 93 -9.85 -13.94 11.22
C ILE A 93 -10.81 -14.20 10.06
N ILE A 94 -10.41 -13.86 8.83
CA ILE A 94 -11.23 -14.13 7.64
C ILE A 94 -11.45 -15.63 7.45
N ASP A 95 -10.40 -16.43 7.58
CA ASP A 95 -10.49 -17.89 7.45
C ASP A 95 -11.35 -18.52 8.53
N ALA A 96 -11.27 -18.04 9.77
CA ALA A 96 -12.10 -18.49 10.88
C ALA A 96 -13.59 -18.15 10.68
N MET A 97 -13.90 -17.09 9.95
CA MET A 97 -15.27 -16.80 9.50
C MET A 97 -15.69 -17.66 8.30
N GLY A 98 -14.80 -18.47 7.72
CA GLY A 98 -15.07 -19.22 6.49
C GLY A 98 -15.15 -18.30 5.27
N GLY A 99 -14.21 -17.34 5.17
CA GLY A 99 -14.08 -16.42 4.04
C GLY A 99 -15.13 -15.30 3.99
N ILE A 100 -14.95 -14.38 3.04
CA ILE A 100 -15.83 -13.23 2.81
C ILE A 100 -16.29 -13.15 1.35
N ASP A 101 -17.50 -12.64 1.13
CA ASP A 101 -18.03 -12.44 -0.22
C ASP A 101 -17.90 -10.97 -0.64
N VAL A 102 -17.12 -10.71 -1.69
CA VAL A 102 -16.91 -9.39 -2.27
C VAL A 102 -17.71 -9.26 -3.57
N GLU A 103 -18.47 -8.19 -3.70
CA GLU A 103 -19.24 -7.87 -4.91
C GLU A 103 -18.55 -6.75 -5.70
N VAL A 104 -18.11 -7.06 -6.92
CA VAL A 104 -17.50 -6.11 -7.86
C VAL A 104 -18.56 -5.70 -8.88
N LYS A 105 -18.98 -4.44 -8.81
CA LYS A 105 -20.17 -3.94 -9.54
C LYS A 105 -19.90 -3.39 -10.94
N ASP A 106 -18.65 -3.00 -11.22
CA ASP A 106 -18.29 -2.37 -12.48
C ASP A 106 -16.85 -2.67 -12.89
N GLU A 107 -16.55 -2.44 -14.17
CA GLU A 107 -15.24 -2.71 -14.79
C GLU A 107 -14.11 -1.85 -14.19
N LYS A 108 -14.43 -0.67 -13.65
CA LYS A 108 -13.43 0.17 -12.99
C LYS A 108 -12.93 -0.56 -11.73
N THR A 109 -13.87 -0.98 -10.90
CA THR A 109 -13.61 -1.74 -9.67
C THR A 109 -12.95 -3.08 -9.98
N ALA A 110 -13.35 -3.75 -11.06
CA ALA A 110 -12.71 -4.99 -11.53
C ALA A 110 -11.22 -4.79 -11.82
N LYS A 111 -10.87 -3.74 -12.57
CA LYS A 111 -9.49 -3.42 -12.91
C LYS A 111 -8.65 -3.07 -11.68
N THR A 112 -9.19 -2.29 -10.74
CA THR A 112 -8.45 -1.89 -9.53
C THR A 112 -8.32 -3.00 -8.51
N SER A 113 -9.33 -3.86 -8.37
CA SER A 113 -9.33 -5.01 -7.46
C SER A 113 -8.50 -6.19 -7.99
N GLY A 114 -8.34 -6.30 -9.31
CA GLY A 114 -7.78 -7.49 -9.96
C GLY A 114 -8.77 -8.66 -10.01
N LEU A 115 -10.05 -8.40 -9.79
CA LEU A 115 -11.15 -9.36 -9.87
C LEU A 115 -12.02 -9.04 -11.09
N LYS A 116 -12.83 -10.01 -11.55
CA LYS A 116 -13.82 -9.76 -12.61
C LYS A 116 -15.08 -9.13 -12.03
N VAL A 117 -15.92 -8.49 -12.85
CA VAL A 117 -17.26 -8.09 -12.42
C VAL A 117 -18.06 -9.32 -11.95
N GLY A 118 -18.70 -9.21 -10.79
CA GLY A 118 -19.44 -10.30 -10.15
C GLY A 118 -19.12 -10.48 -8.67
N THR A 119 -19.65 -11.56 -8.08
CA THR A 119 -19.43 -11.92 -6.68
C THR A 119 -18.30 -12.92 -6.57
N HIS A 120 -17.35 -12.67 -5.67
CA HIS A 120 -16.20 -13.53 -5.41
C HIS A 120 -16.15 -13.90 -3.94
N HIS A 121 -15.97 -15.19 -3.66
CA HIS A 121 -15.69 -15.67 -2.32
C HIS A 121 -14.18 -15.68 -2.09
N LEU A 122 -13.70 -14.96 -1.09
CA LEU A 122 -12.28 -14.78 -0.79
C LEU A 122 -11.94 -15.39 0.56
N ASN A 123 -10.88 -16.20 0.59
CA ASN A 123 -10.23 -16.60 1.84
C ASN A 123 -9.35 -15.47 2.42
N GLY A 124 -8.68 -15.70 3.55
CA GLY A 124 -7.86 -14.70 4.22
C GLY A 124 -6.75 -14.13 3.36
N ALA A 125 -5.98 -15.00 2.68
CA ALA A 125 -4.89 -14.59 1.80
C ALA A 125 -5.38 -13.77 0.60
N GLU A 126 -6.51 -14.17 -0.01
CA GLU A 126 -7.12 -13.47 -1.14
C GLU A 126 -7.71 -12.11 -0.72
N ALA A 127 -8.39 -12.07 0.43
CA ALA A 127 -8.89 -10.83 1.02
C ALA A 127 -7.76 -9.86 1.35
N LEU A 128 -6.63 -10.36 1.87
CA LEU A 128 -5.46 -9.52 2.12
C LEU A 128 -4.85 -9.02 0.82
N LYS A 129 -4.73 -9.88 -0.19
CA LYS A 129 -4.24 -9.50 -1.52
C LYS A 129 -5.07 -8.37 -2.11
N LEU A 130 -6.40 -8.48 -2.02
CA LEU A 130 -7.32 -7.42 -2.44
C LEU A 130 -7.10 -6.13 -1.65
N ALA A 131 -7.07 -6.19 -0.32
CA ALA A 131 -6.86 -5.01 0.55
C ALA A 131 -5.51 -4.31 0.32
N ARG A 132 -4.51 -5.04 -0.19
CA ARG A 132 -3.16 -4.53 -0.48
C ARG A 132 -2.98 -4.08 -1.92
N ASN A 133 -3.93 -4.37 -2.81
CA ASN A 133 -3.80 -4.08 -4.22
C ASN A 133 -3.74 -2.55 -4.46
N ARG A 134 -2.74 -2.12 -5.24
CA ARG A 134 -2.40 -0.72 -5.54
C ARG A 134 -2.38 -0.40 -7.04
N SER A 135 -2.87 -1.29 -7.90
CA SER A 135 -2.83 -1.10 -9.36
C SER A 135 -3.49 0.20 -9.86
N GLY A 136 -4.28 0.85 -9.00
CA GLY A 136 -4.94 2.14 -9.25
C GLY A 136 -4.41 3.36 -8.48
N GLY A 137 -3.37 3.22 -7.63
CA GLY A 137 -2.86 4.28 -6.76
C GLY A 137 -3.45 4.30 -5.33
N SER A 138 -3.09 5.31 -4.52
CA SER A 138 -3.40 5.36 -3.07
C SER A 138 -4.89 5.53 -2.74
N PHE A 139 -5.64 6.32 -3.51
CA PHE A 139 -7.08 6.51 -3.31
C PHE A 139 -7.90 5.30 -3.80
N GLU A 140 -7.48 4.64 -4.89
CA GLU A 140 -8.15 3.44 -5.39
C GLU A 140 -7.83 2.19 -4.54
N ARG A 141 -6.72 2.21 -3.78
CA ARG A 141 -6.49 1.23 -2.70
C ARG A 141 -7.54 1.35 -1.60
N ALA A 142 -7.93 2.58 -1.23
CA ALA A 142 -8.99 2.78 -0.23
C ALA A 142 -10.31 2.16 -0.70
N ASP A 143 -10.62 2.23 -2.00
CA ASP A 143 -11.79 1.56 -2.59
C ASP A 143 -11.71 0.03 -2.46
N ASN A 144 -10.57 -0.59 -2.75
CA ASN A 144 -10.38 -2.03 -2.56
C ASN A 144 -10.50 -2.44 -1.08
N GLN A 145 -9.98 -1.62 -0.18
CA GLN A 145 -10.12 -1.85 1.25
C GLN A 145 -11.55 -1.67 1.72
N ASN A 146 -12.31 -0.75 1.12
CA ASN A 146 -13.74 -0.58 1.38
C ASN A 146 -14.54 -1.80 0.93
N LEU A 147 -14.18 -2.45 -0.18
CA LEU A 147 -14.79 -3.74 -0.59
C LEU A 147 -14.61 -4.80 0.50
N VAL A 148 -13.38 -4.94 1.02
CA VAL A 148 -13.06 -5.90 2.06
C VAL A 148 -13.79 -5.58 3.36
N VAL A 149 -13.78 -4.32 3.82
CA VAL A 149 -14.51 -3.90 5.03
C VAL A 149 -16.01 -4.14 4.89
N CYS A 150 -16.60 -3.86 3.72
CA CYS A 150 -18.01 -4.14 3.45
C CYS A 150 -18.33 -5.64 3.48
N ALA A 151 -17.44 -6.46 2.92
CA ALA A 151 -17.60 -7.92 2.89
C ALA A 151 -17.44 -8.54 4.28
N VAL A 152 -16.43 -8.11 5.05
CA VAL A 152 -16.25 -8.46 6.47
C VAL A 152 -17.48 -8.07 7.28
N ARG A 153 -18.02 -6.86 7.07
CA ARG A 153 -19.25 -6.41 7.71
C ARG A 153 -20.41 -7.36 7.44
N LYS A 154 -20.67 -7.67 6.17
CA LYS A 154 -21.76 -8.57 5.77
C LYS A 154 -21.60 -9.93 6.44
N LYS A 155 -20.36 -10.44 6.49
CA LYS A 155 -20.02 -11.72 7.10
C LYS A 155 -20.21 -11.72 8.62
N ILE A 156 -19.66 -10.74 9.34
CA ILE A 156 -19.75 -10.67 10.81
C ILE A 156 -21.18 -10.46 11.31
N THR A 157 -22.03 -9.80 10.52
CA THR A 157 -23.47 -9.63 10.84
C THR A 157 -24.34 -10.84 10.46
N SER A 158 -23.77 -11.90 9.87
CA SER A 158 -24.54 -13.09 9.53
C SER A 158 -24.91 -13.90 10.79
N PRO A 159 -26.11 -14.52 10.85
CA PRO A 159 -26.54 -15.28 12.03
C PRO A 159 -25.54 -16.36 12.49
N GLN A 160 -24.88 -17.01 11.53
CA GLN A 160 -23.90 -18.06 11.79
C GLN A 160 -22.65 -17.52 12.48
N ILE A 161 -22.12 -16.38 12.01
CA ILE A 161 -20.92 -15.78 12.58
C ILE A 161 -21.24 -15.07 13.89
N LEU A 162 -22.41 -14.42 14.01
CA LEU A 162 -22.84 -13.79 15.25
C LEU A 162 -22.85 -14.75 16.44
N ALA A 163 -23.26 -16.01 16.23
CA ALA A 163 -23.19 -17.05 17.25
C ALA A 163 -21.74 -17.45 17.64
N GLN A 164 -20.78 -17.22 16.75
CA GLN A 164 -19.38 -17.57 16.92
C GLN A 164 -18.50 -16.39 17.40
N VAL A 165 -19.02 -15.15 17.40
CA VAL A 165 -18.24 -13.95 17.77
C VAL A 165 -17.53 -14.09 19.12
N PRO A 166 -18.16 -14.59 20.21
CA PRO A 166 -17.45 -14.78 21.48
C PRO A 166 -16.23 -15.72 21.36
N ALA A 167 -16.37 -16.83 20.63
CA ALA A 167 -15.28 -17.78 20.41
C ALA A 167 -14.18 -17.21 19.49
N LEU A 168 -14.56 -16.39 18.50
CA LEU A 168 -13.60 -15.67 17.65
C LEU A 168 -12.80 -14.65 18.47
N ILE A 169 -13.45 -13.89 19.38
CA ILE A 169 -12.77 -12.96 20.28
C ILE A 169 -11.75 -13.72 21.13
N GLU A 170 -12.15 -14.83 21.75
CA GLU A 170 -11.25 -15.65 22.57
C GLU A 170 -10.07 -16.23 21.77
N THR A 171 -10.31 -16.68 20.53
CA THR A 171 -9.27 -17.24 19.64
C THR A 171 -8.22 -16.20 19.24
N PHE A 172 -8.62 -14.94 19.07
CA PHE A 172 -7.75 -13.88 18.54
C PHE A 172 -7.29 -12.87 19.58
N GLN A 173 -7.69 -13.01 20.86
CA GLN A 173 -7.35 -12.05 21.92
C GLN A 173 -5.84 -11.81 22.07
N ASP A 174 -5.01 -12.85 21.90
CA ASP A 174 -3.55 -12.74 22.02
C ASP A 174 -2.88 -12.21 20.74
N ASN A 175 -3.63 -12.19 19.63
CA ASN A 175 -3.15 -11.81 18.30
C ASN A 175 -3.60 -10.39 17.88
N ILE A 176 -4.46 -9.77 18.69
CA ILE A 176 -4.96 -8.41 18.56
C ILE A 176 -4.45 -7.61 19.77
N ARG A 177 -3.87 -6.44 19.53
CA ARG A 177 -3.48 -5.53 20.61
C ARG A 177 -4.57 -4.50 20.83
N THR A 178 -5.09 -4.40 22.05
CA THR A 178 -6.13 -3.45 22.43
C THR A 178 -6.11 -3.20 23.93
N ASP A 179 -6.59 -2.04 24.35
CA ASP A 179 -6.89 -1.70 25.74
C ASP A 179 -8.35 -2.00 26.13
N LEU A 180 -9.17 -2.49 25.19
CA LEU A 180 -10.53 -2.93 25.47
C LEU A 180 -10.53 -4.19 26.33
N THR A 181 -11.29 -4.15 27.41
CA THR A 181 -11.54 -5.33 28.24
C THR A 181 -12.40 -6.36 27.49
N PRO A 182 -12.33 -7.66 27.85
CA PRO A 182 -13.23 -8.67 27.29
C PRO A 182 -14.73 -8.33 27.44
N ALA A 183 -15.10 -7.64 28.52
CA ALA A 183 -16.46 -7.15 28.74
C ALA A 183 -16.85 -6.07 27.72
N GLN A 184 -15.97 -5.10 27.44
CA GLN A 184 -16.21 -4.08 26.42
C GLN A 184 -16.26 -4.67 25.01
N LEU A 185 -15.38 -5.62 24.67
CA LEU A 185 -15.43 -6.35 23.41
C LEU A 185 -16.76 -7.10 23.24
N SER A 186 -17.25 -7.73 24.31
CA SER A 186 -18.55 -8.41 24.32
C SER A 186 -19.72 -7.43 24.16
N GLN A 187 -19.65 -6.24 24.78
CA GLN A 187 -20.65 -5.19 24.61
C GLN A 187 -20.69 -4.65 23.17
N LEU A 188 -19.52 -4.43 22.55
CA LEU A 188 -19.42 -4.01 21.15
C LEU A 188 -19.96 -5.07 20.20
N ALA A 189 -19.65 -6.35 20.45
CA ALA A 189 -20.21 -7.47 19.71
C ALA A 189 -21.75 -7.52 19.82
N CYS A 190 -22.29 -7.33 21.03
CA CYS A 190 -23.73 -7.27 21.28
C CYS A 190 -24.39 -6.08 20.57
N LEU A 191 -23.78 -4.89 20.60
CA LEU A 191 -24.26 -3.73 19.86
C LEU A 191 -24.30 -4.02 18.35
N GLY A 192 -23.28 -4.71 17.82
CA GLY A 192 -23.21 -5.13 16.43
C GLY A 192 -24.39 -5.99 15.99
N THR A 193 -24.91 -6.86 16.86
CA THR A 193 -26.06 -7.73 16.54
C THR A 193 -27.37 -6.96 16.43
N GLN A 194 -27.47 -5.82 17.12
CA GLN A 194 -28.67 -4.98 17.16
C GLN A 194 -28.61 -3.86 16.11
N MET A 195 -27.48 -3.68 15.43
CA MET A 195 -27.27 -2.56 14.52
C MET A 195 -27.74 -2.88 13.10
N PRO A 196 -28.69 -2.12 12.53
CA PRO A 196 -29.07 -2.32 11.16
C PRO A 196 -27.92 -1.90 10.23
N PRO A 197 -27.73 -2.56 9.06
CA PRO A 197 -26.59 -2.32 8.18
C PRO A 197 -26.44 -0.86 7.68
N ARG A 198 -27.53 -0.09 7.67
CA ARG A 198 -27.55 1.34 7.31
C ARG A 198 -26.91 2.26 8.38
N ASN A 199 -26.73 1.76 9.60
CA ASN A 199 -26.15 2.49 10.71
C ASN A 199 -24.63 2.25 10.83
N ILE A 200 -24.01 1.63 9.82
CA ILE A 200 -22.55 1.56 9.70
C ILE A 200 -22.14 2.45 8.54
N ALA A 201 -21.38 3.51 8.82
CA ALA A 201 -20.98 4.52 7.84
C ALA A 201 -19.46 4.56 7.68
N LEU A 202 -18.97 4.37 6.46
CA LEU A 202 -17.57 4.64 6.13
C LEU A 202 -17.48 6.09 5.64
N ALA A 203 -16.58 6.85 6.26
CA ALA A 203 -16.29 8.24 5.95
C ALA A 203 -14.87 8.35 5.40
N SER A 204 -14.69 9.26 4.45
CA SER A 204 -13.39 9.58 3.87
C SER A 204 -13.34 11.07 3.62
N PHE A 205 -12.20 11.67 3.88
CA PHE A 205 -11.93 13.05 3.51
C PHE A 205 -12.08 13.23 1.98
N PRO A 206 -12.61 14.37 1.51
CA PRO A 206 -12.58 14.71 0.09
C PRO A 206 -11.15 14.70 -0.45
N GLY A 207 -10.94 14.06 -1.60
CA GLY A 207 -9.59 13.83 -2.16
C GLY A 207 -8.87 15.12 -2.58
N ASP A 208 -9.63 16.16 -2.92
CA ASP A 208 -9.16 17.50 -3.28
C ASP A 208 -8.56 18.29 -2.13
N LEU A 209 -8.77 17.85 -0.87
CA LEU A 209 -8.10 18.44 0.30
C LEU A 209 -6.61 18.10 0.37
N PHE A 210 -6.15 17.13 -0.42
CA PHE A 210 -4.80 16.59 -0.32
C PHE A 210 -3.97 16.93 -1.54
N LYS A 211 -2.79 17.49 -1.29
CA LYS A 211 -1.79 17.78 -2.31
C LYS A 211 -0.60 16.86 -2.15
N GLN A 212 -0.30 16.08 -3.18
CA GLN A 212 0.93 15.31 -3.21
C GLN A 212 2.12 16.24 -3.45
N THR A 213 3.12 16.18 -2.58
CA THR A 213 4.34 17.00 -2.66
C THR A 213 5.54 16.21 -2.15
N ARG A 214 6.72 16.85 -2.08
CA ARG A 214 7.93 16.26 -1.51
C ARG A 214 8.54 17.16 -0.45
N VAL A 215 9.09 16.56 0.59
CA VAL A 215 9.87 17.24 1.63
C VAL A 215 11.21 16.53 1.79
N PHE A 216 12.26 17.28 2.12
CA PHE A 216 13.52 16.67 2.51
C PHE A 216 13.36 16.06 3.89
N ASP A 217 13.71 14.78 4.01
CA ASP A 217 13.69 14.05 5.25
C ASP A 217 15.12 13.69 5.64
N PRO A 218 15.65 14.22 6.76
CA PRO A 218 17.02 13.97 7.20
C PRO A 218 17.21 12.56 7.78
N VAL A 219 16.16 11.83 8.14
CA VAL A 219 16.26 10.41 8.55
C VAL A 219 16.61 9.54 7.34
N PHE A 220 16.00 9.83 6.20
CA PHE A 220 16.26 9.12 4.95
C PHE A 220 17.31 9.78 4.05
N ASP A 221 17.79 10.96 4.42
CA ASP A 221 18.72 11.82 3.68
C ASP A 221 18.30 12.05 2.22
N LYS A 222 16.99 12.26 2.01
CA LYS A 222 16.43 12.44 0.65
C LYS A 222 15.06 13.11 0.65
N ARG A 223 14.60 13.51 -0.54
CA ARG A 223 13.25 14.06 -0.72
C ARG A 223 12.20 12.96 -0.81
N ILE A 224 11.41 12.78 0.24
CA ILE A 224 10.32 11.79 0.26
C ILE A 224 9.01 12.41 -0.20
N ALA A 225 8.19 11.61 -0.91
CA ALA A 225 6.83 12.01 -1.27
C ALA A 225 5.90 11.97 -0.05
N ILE A 226 5.14 13.03 0.16
CA ILE A 226 4.18 13.18 1.27
C ILE A 226 2.82 13.62 0.74
N LEU A 227 1.83 13.54 1.62
CA LEU A 227 0.52 14.13 1.45
C LEU A 227 0.42 15.38 2.34
N ASP A 228 0.32 16.55 1.71
CA ASP A 228 0.13 17.83 2.37
C ASP A 228 -1.35 18.23 2.35
N ALA A 229 -1.81 18.93 3.37
CA ALA A 229 -3.21 19.31 3.55
C ALA A 229 -3.36 20.53 4.48
N ASP A 230 -4.52 21.17 4.44
CA ASP A 230 -4.87 22.21 5.41
C ASP A 230 -5.40 21.57 6.71
N PHE A 231 -4.63 21.67 7.79
CA PHE A 231 -4.95 21.01 9.06
C PHE A 231 -6.10 21.68 9.80
N VAL A 232 -6.39 22.96 9.53
CA VAL A 232 -7.58 23.64 10.08
C VAL A 232 -8.83 22.99 9.46
N ILE A 233 -8.81 22.74 8.16
CA ILE A 233 -9.91 22.03 7.48
C ILE A 233 -10.03 20.61 8.01
N LEU A 234 -8.94 19.83 8.07
CA LEU A 234 -8.99 18.45 8.56
C LEU A 234 -9.49 18.35 10.01
N THR A 235 -9.09 19.28 10.88
CA THR A 235 -9.56 19.37 12.27
C THR A 235 -11.08 19.60 12.37
N ASP A 236 -11.65 20.45 11.51
CA ASP A 236 -13.11 20.62 11.43
C ASP A 236 -13.82 19.32 11.01
N PHE A 237 -13.30 18.59 10.02
CA PHE A 237 -13.84 17.29 9.63
C PHE A 237 -13.81 16.26 10.78
N VAL A 238 -12.68 16.17 11.50
CA VAL A 238 -12.53 15.28 12.66
C VAL A 238 -13.46 15.68 13.80
N THR A 239 -13.58 16.98 14.08
CA THR A 239 -14.48 17.50 15.12
C THR A 239 -15.94 17.14 14.81
N ARG A 240 -16.39 17.38 13.57
CA ARG A 240 -17.73 17.02 13.12
C ARG A 240 -17.97 15.52 13.20
N PHE A 241 -17.00 14.71 12.77
CA PHE A 241 -17.06 13.26 12.84
C PHE A 241 -17.27 12.77 14.29
N GLN A 242 -16.51 13.31 15.24
CA GLN A 242 -16.67 13.00 16.67
C GLN A 242 -18.05 13.40 17.22
N MET A 243 -18.60 14.52 16.75
CA MET A 243 -19.97 14.96 17.05
C MET A 243 -21.05 14.13 16.34
N GLY A 244 -20.68 13.15 15.51
CA GLY A 244 -21.61 12.33 14.73
C GLY A 244 -22.23 13.04 13.52
N THR A 245 -21.73 14.24 13.20
CA THR A 245 -22.15 15.04 12.05
C THR A 245 -21.14 14.85 10.93
N TRP A 246 -21.58 14.55 9.72
CA TRP A 246 -20.70 14.47 8.55
C TRP A 246 -21.31 15.32 7.44
N PRO A 247 -20.52 16.11 6.68
CA PRO A 247 -21.08 16.97 5.63
C PRO A 247 -21.93 16.17 4.65
N ARG A 248 -23.22 16.49 4.56
CA ARG A 248 -24.13 15.89 3.57
C ARG A 248 -23.84 16.54 2.22
N GLY A 249 -23.06 15.88 1.37
CA GLY A 249 -22.71 16.40 0.04
C GLY A 249 -21.64 15.63 -0.73
N SER A 250 -20.81 14.82 -0.08
CA SER A 250 -19.85 13.96 -0.76
C SER A 250 -20.51 12.71 -1.36
N ARG A 251 -21.28 12.88 -2.44
CA ARG A 251 -21.50 11.77 -3.38
C ARG A 251 -20.15 11.39 -3.98
N LEU A 252 -19.88 10.09 -4.02
CA LEU A 252 -18.92 9.42 -4.90
C LEU A 252 -18.67 10.24 -6.17
N HIS A 253 -17.44 10.73 -6.35
CA HIS A 253 -17.09 11.57 -7.49
C HIS A 253 -17.22 10.78 -8.80
N ALA A 254 -18.09 11.28 -9.68
CA ALA A 254 -18.04 10.99 -11.10
C ALA A 254 -16.78 11.67 -11.69
N ILE A 255 -15.92 10.87 -12.32
CA ILE A 255 -14.67 11.33 -12.94
C ILE A 255 -14.93 11.89 -14.35
N PRO A 256 -14.26 12.98 -14.79
CA PRO A 256 -14.42 13.51 -16.13
C PRO A 256 -13.85 12.59 -17.21
N ARG A 257 -14.52 12.50 -18.36
CA ARG A 257 -14.14 11.67 -19.51
C ARG A 257 -12.90 12.24 -20.23
N HIS A 258 -11.77 11.53 -20.20
CA HIS A 258 -10.70 11.69 -21.19
C HIS A 258 -10.76 10.61 -22.28
N ARG A 259 -10.44 11.02 -23.52
CA ARG A 259 -10.66 10.29 -24.78
C ARG A 259 -9.82 9.01 -24.89
N ARG A 260 -10.47 7.94 -25.35
CA ARG A 260 -9.88 6.61 -25.65
C ARG A 260 -8.97 6.62 -26.88
N ARG A 261 -7.84 5.91 -26.82
CA ARG A 261 -7.17 5.27 -27.98
C ARG A 261 -7.49 3.76 -27.99
N ARG A 262 -7.60 3.16 -29.18
CA ARG A 262 -7.92 1.73 -29.41
C ARG A 262 -6.63 0.89 -29.38
N TYR A 263 -6.65 -0.28 -28.73
CA TYR A 263 -5.56 -1.26 -28.75
C TYR A 263 -5.94 -2.53 -29.52
N GLY A 264 -4.97 -3.09 -30.25
CA GLY A 264 -5.02 -4.38 -30.95
C GLY A 264 -4.72 -5.58 -30.05
N ILE A 265 -4.70 -6.77 -30.64
CA ILE A 265 -4.76 -8.08 -29.97
C ILE A 265 -3.39 -8.45 -29.36
N TYR A 266 -3.33 -8.64 -28.03
CA TYR A 266 -2.18 -9.16 -27.27
C TYR A 266 -2.01 -10.67 -27.50
N MET A 267 -0.79 -11.14 -27.80
CA MET A 267 -0.42 -12.56 -27.75
C MET A 267 0.66 -12.79 -26.69
N PRO A 268 0.47 -13.71 -25.72
CA PRO A 268 1.43 -13.96 -24.65
C PRO A 268 2.72 -14.63 -25.16
N VAL A 269 3.87 -14.17 -24.68
CA VAL A 269 5.20 -14.70 -25.01
C VAL A 269 5.52 -15.87 -24.07
N ASN A 270 6.09 -16.96 -24.60
CA ASN A 270 6.34 -18.17 -23.82
C ASN A 270 7.68 -18.07 -23.05
N HIS A 271 7.62 -17.63 -21.78
CA HIS A 271 8.79 -17.36 -20.92
C HIS A 271 9.48 -18.59 -20.31
N THR A 272 8.99 -19.80 -20.59
CA THR A 272 9.41 -21.09 -19.99
C THR A 272 10.84 -21.56 -20.31
N SER A 273 11.66 -20.75 -20.98
CA SER A 273 13.00 -21.13 -21.45
C SER A 273 14.16 -20.27 -20.91
N ILE A 274 13.90 -19.30 -20.03
CA ILE A 274 14.94 -18.42 -19.45
C ILE A 274 15.48 -19.04 -18.14
N PRO A 275 16.75 -19.51 -18.08
CA PRO A 275 17.31 -20.07 -16.85
C PRO A 275 17.40 -19.02 -15.75
N LEU A 276 17.05 -19.39 -14.51
CA LEU A 276 17.15 -18.50 -13.34
C LEU A 276 18.58 -17.96 -13.18
N LEU A 277 18.68 -16.67 -12.86
CA LEU A 277 19.93 -16.02 -12.53
C LEU A 277 20.29 -16.29 -11.07
N ASP A 278 21.36 -17.05 -10.80
CA ASP A 278 21.87 -17.23 -9.43
C ASP A 278 22.57 -15.94 -8.95
N ALA A 279 21.81 -15.10 -8.24
CA ALA A 279 22.32 -13.83 -7.73
C ALA A 279 23.48 -14.01 -6.75
N ALA A 280 23.46 -15.08 -5.94
CA ALA A 280 24.50 -15.33 -4.94
C ALA A 280 25.84 -15.69 -5.61
N ALA A 281 25.80 -16.50 -6.67
CA ALA A 281 26.99 -16.83 -7.46
C ALA A 281 27.56 -15.60 -8.17
N VAL A 282 26.69 -14.75 -8.74
CA VAL A 282 27.13 -13.50 -9.40
C VAL A 282 27.76 -12.54 -8.39
N LEU A 283 27.11 -12.26 -7.26
CA LEU A 283 27.68 -11.39 -6.22
C LEU A 283 29.03 -11.91 -5.72
N LYS A 284 29.13 -13.22 -5.46
CA LYS A 284 30.39 -13.86 -5.02
C LYS A 284 31.50 -13.72 -6.06
N ARG A 285 31.20 -13.90 -7.35
CA ARG A 285 32.18 -13.77 -8.44
C ARG A 285 32.78 -12.37 -8.53
N TYR A 286 31.99 -11.35 -8.23
CA TYR A 286 32.41 -9.94 -8.27
C TYR A 286 32.85 -9.40 -6.91
N GLY A 287 32.85 -10.23 -5.85
CA GLY A 287 33.26 -9.80 -4.51
C GLY A 287 32.27 -8.84 -3.83
N LEU A 288 31.03 -8.80 -4.30
CA LEU A 288 30.01 -7.86 -3.84
C LEU A 288 29.13 -8.45 -2.74
N ARG A 289 28.52 -7.58 -1.95
CA ARG A 289 27.49 -7.91 -0.97
C ARG A 289 26.31 -6.97 -1.17
N PRO A 290 25.06 -7.43 -0.96
CA PRO A 290 23.90 -6.55 -1.07
C PRO A 290 24.02 -5.36 -0.11
N ASP A 291 23.87 -4.14 -0.62
CA ASP A 291 23.89 -2.93 0.18
C ASP A 291 22.49 -2.64 0.75
N LYS A 292 22.40 -2.70 2.08
CA LYS A 292 21.17 -2.41 2.83
C LYS A 292 20.75 -0.94 2.71
N LYS A 293 21.68 0.00 2.53
CA LYS A 293 21.41 1.44 2.40
C LYS A 293 20.70 1.75 1.07
N LEU A 294 21.06 1.04 0.01
CA LEU A 294 20.42 1.13 -1.30
C LEU A 294 19.13 0.29 -1.39
N GLY A 295 18.78 -0.43 -0.32
CA GLY A 295 17.59 -1.28 -0.28
C GLY A 295 17.66 -2.48 -1.23
N GLN A 296 18.87 -2.95 -1.55
CA GLN A 296 19.07 -4.01 -2.54
C GLN A 296 18.44 -5.33 -2.08
N ASN A 297 17.50 -5.82 -2.90
CA ASN A 297 16.92 -7.16 -2.79
C ASN A 297 16.80 -7.74 -4.21
N PHE A 298 17.53 -8.82 -4.48
CA PHE A 298 17.56 -9.43 -5.80
C PHE A 298 16.45 -10.49 -5.90
N LEU A 299 15.44 -10.21 -6.72
CA LEU A 299 14.35 -11.16 -6.99
C LEU A 299 14.89 -12.41 -7.69
N GLN A 300 14.54 -13.59 -7.15
CA GLN A 300 14.98 -14.91 -7.61
C GLN A 300 13.81 -15.85 -7.94
N ASP A 301 12.56 -15.42 -7.77
CA ASP A 301 11.38 -16.23 -8.05
C ASP A 301 10.96 -16.08 -9.53
N SER A 302 11.07 -17.16 -10.31
CA SER A 302 10.76 -17.15 -11.74
C SER A 302 9.29 -16.85 -12.02
N SER A 303 8.37 -17.32 -11.18
CA SER A 303 6.93 -17.06 -11.34
C SER A 303 6.58 -15.59 -11.10
N ALA A 304 7.25 -14.93 -10.14
CA ALA A 304 7.12 -13.50 -9.91
C ALA A 304 7.70 -12.68 -11.07
N LEU A 305 8.87 -13.07 -11.58
CA LEU A 305 9.49 -12.41 -12.73
C LEU A 305 8.62 -12.52 -14.00
N GLU A 306 8.09 -13.72 -14.28
CA GLU A 306 7.13 -13.96 -15.38
C GLU A 306 5.87 -13.09 -15.22
N LYS A 307 5.26 -13.06 -14.04
CA LYS A 307 4.07 -12.24 -13.79
C LYS A 307 4.32 -10.74 -13.93
N ILE A 308 5.52 -10.25 -13.57
CA ILE A 308 5.88 -8.84 -13.75
C ILE A 308 6.03 -8.54 -15.25
N ALA A 309 6.72 -9.39 -16.00
CA ALA A 309 6.87 -9.24 -17.45
C ALA A 309 5.52 -9.31 -18.18
N ASP A 310 4.65 -10.26 -17.82
CA ASP A 310 3.31 -10.42 -18.37
C ASP A 310 2.41 -9.22 -18.06
N ALA A 311 2.47 -8.69 -16.84
CA ALA A 311 1.66 -7.55 -16.41
C ALA A 311 2.07 -6.23 -17.12
N ALA A 312 3.29 -6.17 -17.65
CA ALA A 312 3.75 -5.04 -18.44
C ALA A 312 3.17 -5.05 -19.88
N GLU A 313 2.51 -6.14 -20.29
CA GLU A 313 1.85 -6.31 -21.60
C GLU A 313 2.73 -5.95 -22.82
N ILE A 314 4.05 -6.14 -22.68
CA ILE A 314 5.07 -5.72 -23.66
C ILE A 314 4.86 -6.43 -25.00
N GLN A 315 4.78 -5.65 -26.08
CA GLN A 315 4.79 -6.10 -27.46
C GLN A 315 6.20 -6.06 -28.07
N ALA A 316 6.39 -6.82 -29.15
CA ALA A 316 7.69 -6.94 -29.82
C ALA A 316 8.23 -5.63 -30.43
N ASP A 317 7.38 -4.62 -30.60
CA ASP A 317 7.75 -3.28 -31.09
C ASP A 317 7.95 -2.24 -29.98
N ASP A 318 7.67 -2.59 -28.72
CA ASP A 318 7.75 -1.67 -27.59
C ASP A 318 9.19 -1.42 -27.13
N CYS A 319 9.41 -0.19 -26.66
CA CYS A 319 10.63 0.22 -25.96
C CYS A 319 10.37 0.18 -24.45
N VAL A 320 11.24 -0.46 -23.69
CA VAL A 320 11.09 -0.60 -22.23
C VAL A 320 12.13 0.24 -21.50
N LEU A 321 11.70 0.93 -20.44
CA LEU A 321 12.59 1.54 -19.46
C LEU A 321 12.54 0.73 -18.17
N GLU A 322 13.67 0.16 -17.78
CA GLU A 322 13.86 -0.49 -16.49
C GLU A 322 14.69 0.38 -15.55
N ILE A 323 14.22 0.47 -14.31
CA ILE A 323 14.79 1.31 -13.26
C ILE A 323 15.28 0.40 -12.15
N GLY A 324 16.57 0.44 -11.85
CA GLY A 324 17.20 -0.44 -10.87
C GLY A 324 17.18 -1.91 -11.32
N PRO A 325 17.79 -2.26 -12.46
CA PRO A 325 17.86 -3.65 -12.95
C PRO A 325 18.62 -4.59 -12.00
N GLY A 326 19.46 -4.05 -11.11
CA GLY A 326 20.28 -4.82 -10.19
C GLY A 326 21.24 -5.73 -10.94
N LEU A 327 21.13 -7.04 -10.71
CA LEU A 327 21.93 -8.05 -11.42
C LEU A 327 21.33 -8.48 -12.77
N GLY A 328 20.13 -8.00 -13.11
CA GLY A 328 19.47 -8.29 -14.39
C GLY A 328 18.46 -9.44 -14.35
N SER A 329 17.91 -9.78 -13.17
CA SER A 329 16.92 -10.86 -13.04
C SER A 329 15.66 -10.61 -13.87
N LEU A 330 15.04 -9.42 -13.74
CA LEU A 330 13.85 -9.04 -14.51
C LEU A 330 14.24 -8.60 -15.93
N THR A 331 15.34 -7.88 -16.07
CA THR A 331 15.86 -7.38 -17.34
C THR A 331 15.93 -8.44 -18.43
N ARG A 332 16.32 -9.67 -18.09
CA ARG A 332 16.38 -10.79 -19.06
C ARG A 332 15.02 -11.20 -19.61
N TYR A 333 13.95 -11.07 -18.82
CA TYR A 333 12.59 -11.33 -19.27
C TYR A 333 12.09 -10.18 -20.15
N LEU A 334 12.35 -8.94 -19.76
CA LEU A 334 11.98 -7.75 -20.53
C LEU A 334 12.68 -7.74 -21.91
N ALA A 335 13.98 -8.06 -21.93
CA ALA A 335 14.78 -8.15 -23.16
C ALA A 335 14.29 -9.23 -24.12
N GLY A 336 13.62 -10.28 -23.62
CA GLY A 336 13.04 -11.34 -24.46
C GLY A 336 11.77 -10.93 -25.19
N SER A 337 11.07 -9.90 -24.72
CA SER A 337 9.75 -9.49 -25.23
C SER A 337 9.74 -8.13 -25.91
N ALA A 338 10.69 -7.24 -25.60
CA ALA A 338 10.74 -5.87 -26.09
C ALA A 338 11.64 -5.70 -27.33
N ARG A 339 11.33 -4.68 -28.15
CA ARG A 339 12.21 -4.23 -29.23
C ARG A 339 13.55 -3.72 -28.69
N SER A 340 13.50 -2.94 -27.62
CA SER A 340 14.66 -2.37 -26.94
C SER A 340 14.37 -2.17 -25.45
N VAL A 341 15.42 -2.26 -24.63
CA VAL A 341 15.31 -2.00 -23.19
C VAL A 341 16.44 -1.06 -22.77
N ALA A 342 16.08 0.07 -22.17
CA ALA A 342 16.99 0.97 -21.47
C ALA A 342 16.95 0.65 -19.97
N ALA A 343 18.06 0.27 -19.38
CA ALA A 343 18.16 -0.11 -17.97
C ALA A 343 19.02 0.91 -17.22
N VAL A 344 18.43 1.64 -16.27
CA VAL A 344 19.10 2.68 -15.47
C VAL A 344 19.48 2.11 -14.11
N GLU A 345 20.78 2.01 -13.84
CA GLU A 345 21.33 1.50 -12.58
C GLU A 345 22.08 2.60 -11.83
N LEU A 346 21.77 2.73 -10.54
CA LEU A 346 22.35 3.74 -9.65
C LEU A 346 23.67 3.25 -9.05
N ASP A 347 23.79 1.96 -8.75
CA ASP A 347 24.98 1.39 -8.13
C ASP A 347 26.07 1.11 -9.18
N PRO A 348 27.21 1.85 -9.18
CA PRO A 348 28.29 1.62 -10.13
C PRO A 348 28.91 0.23 -10.00
N ASP A 349 28.88 -0.39 -8.81
CA ASP A 349 29.45 -1.72 -8.58
C ASP A 349 28.64 -2.83 -9.25
N LEU A 350 27.34 -2.59 -9.51
CA LEU A 350 26.46 -3.54 -10.23
C LEU A 350 26.58 -3.47 -11.75
N LEU A 351 27.19 -2.41 -12.32
CA LEU A 351 27.28 -2.26 -13.77
C LEU A 351 28.07 -3.37 -14.45
N ALA A 352 29.18 -3.80 -13.84
CA ALA A 352 30.01 -4.88 -14.37
C ALA A 352 29.32 -6.26 -14.36
N PRO A 353 28.70 -6.73 -13.25
CA PRO A 353 27.93 -7.96 -13.26
C PRO A 353 26.70 -7.87 -14.15
N LEU A 354 25.98 -6.75 -14.16
CA LEU A 354 24.81 -6.54 -15.03
C LEU A 354 25.17 -6.68 -16.51
N LYS A 355 26.25 -6.02 -16.96
CA LYS A 355 26.76 -6.15 -18.34
C LYS A 355 27.09 -7.59 -18.72
N ALA A 356 27.72 -8.34 -17.81
CA ALA A 356 28.08 -9.74 -18.05
C ALA A 356 26.84 -10.63 -18.18
N VAL A 357 25.82 -10.40 -17.34
CA VAL A 357 24.54 -11.14 -17.39
C VAL A 357 23.77 -10.82 -18.66
N LEU A 358 23.82 -9.58 -19.13
CA LEU A 358 23.05 -9.10 -20.29
C LEU A 358 23.78 -9.21 -21.63
N THR A 359 25.01 -9.73 -21.65
CA THR A 359 25.78 -9.95 -22.89
C THR A 359 25.01 -10.72 -23.97
N PRO A 360 24.15 -11.71 -23.67
CA PRO A 360 23.35 -12.40 -24.68
C PRO A 360 22.23 -11.56 -25.33
N HIS A 361 21.92 -10.37 -24.79
CA HIS A 361 20.77 -9.54 -25.18
C HIS A 361 21.24 -8.26 -25.89
N PRO A 362 21.33 -8.23 -27.23
CA PRO A 362 21.88 -7.10 -27.97
C PRO A 362 20.96 -5.88 -28.01
N ASN A 363 19.69 -6.03 -27.61
CA ASN A 363 18.68 -4.97 -27.54
C ASN A 363 18.72 -4.19 -26.22
N MET A 364 19.78 -4.35 -25.42
CA MET A 364 19.97 -3.70 -24.12
C MET A 364 20.83 -2.44 -24.20
N ARG A 365 20.39 -1.37 -23.54
CA ARG A 365 21.17 -0.17 -23.26
C ARG A 365 21.27 0.05 -21.75
N ILE A 366 22.44 -0.20 -21.17
CA ILE A 366 22.69 0.01 -19.74
C ILE A 366 23.20 1.44 -19.52
N ILE A 367 22.57 2.16 -18.59
CA ILE A 367 22.82 3.56 -18.31
C ILE A 367 23.15 3.66 -16.81
N HIS A 368 24.30 4.22 -16.49
CA HIS A 368 24.66 4.51 -15.11
C HIS A 368 24.15 5.89 -14.74
N GLY A 369 23.36 5.99 -13.68
CA GLY A 369 22.89 7.26 -13.16
C GLY A 369 21.64 7.11 -12.29
N ASP A 370 21.30 8.18 -11.59
CA ASP A 370 20.03 8.28 -10.89
C ASP A 370 18.91 8.58 -11.89
N ILE A 371 17.91 7.69 -11.99
CA ILE A 371 16.75 7.91 -12.85
C ILE A 371 16.05 9.25 -12.55
N LEU A 372 16.13 9.74 -11.30
CA LEU A 372 15.50 10.97 -10.88
C LEU A 372 16.21 12.23 -11.43
N GLU A 373 17.46 12.09 -11.88
CA GLU A 373 18.25 13.19 -12.45
C GLU A 373 18.32 13.14 -13.97
N LEU A 374 17.95 12.01 -14.58
CA LEU A 374 18.04 11.78 -16.02
C LEU A 374 16.76 12.20 -16.74
N SER A 375 16.90 12.84 -17.91
CA SER A 375 15.77 13.12 -18.78
C SER A 375 15.33 11.86 -19.51
N ILE A 376 14.08 11.45 -19.30
CA ILE A 376 13.48 10.26 -19.93
C ILE A 376 13.54 10.33 -21.47
N SER A 377 13.44 11.55 -22.04
CA SER A 377 13.56 11.78 -23.48
C SER A 377 14.86 11.27 -24.10
N ASP A 378 15.91 11.18 -23.28
CA ASP A 378 17.25 10.82 -23.73
C ASP A 378 17.49 9.31 -23.55
N LEU A 379 16.62 8.62 -22.80
CA LEU A 379 16.73 7.21 -22.44
C LEU A 379 15.98 6.30 -23.41
N VAL A 380 14.86 6.74 -23.98
CA VAL A 380 13.93 5.93 -24.80
C VAL A 380 13.34 6.74 -25.97
N ASP A 381 13.05 6.07 -27.09
CA ASP A 381 12.48 6.70 -28.28
C ASP A 381 10.99 7.06 -28.06
N GLN A 382 10.60 8.28 -28.40
CA GLN A 382 9.21 8.78 -28.35
C GLN A 382 8.41 8.30 -29.59
N PRO A 383 7.07 8.10 -29.52
CA PRO A 383 6.13 8.69 -28.57
C PRO A 383 5.55 7.72 -27.52
N GLY A 384 6.32 6.72 -27.07
CA GLY A 384 5.86 5.83 -26.01
C GLY A 384 6.91 4.80 -25.58
N TYR A 385 7.00 4.57 -24.28
CA TYR A 385 7.80 3.52 -23.68
C TYR A 385 7.00 2.87 -22.53
N ILE A 386 7.34 1.63 -22.21
CA ILE A 386 6.78 0.90 -21.07
C ILE A 386 7.81 0.96 -19.93
N ALA A 387 7.43 1.53 -18.78
CA ALA A 387 8.24 1.45 -17.59
C ALA A 387 7.98 0.13 -16.86
N ALA A 388 9.00 -0.71 -16.69
CA ALA A 388 8.87 -2.00 -16.00
C ALA A 388 10.08 -2.22 -15.09
N ALA A 389 9.87 -2.47 -13.81
CA ALA A 389 10.96 -2.66 -12.86
C ALA A 389 10.53 -3.41 -11.59
N ASN A 390 11.46 -4.14 -11.00
CA ASN A 390 11.34 -4.65 -9.62
C ASN A 390 11.96 -3.63 -8.66
N ILE A 391 11.37 -2.43 -8.66
CA ILE A 391 11.97 -1.23 -8.06
C ILE A 391 12.23 -1.44 -6.56
N PRO A 392 13.42 -1.08 -6.04
CA PRO A 392 13.66 -1.13 -4.60
C PRO A 392 12.61 -0.29 -3.83
N TYR A 393 12.19 -0.79 -2.67
CA TYR A 393 11.07 -0.28 -1.88
C TYR A 393 11.15 1.21 -1.49
N ASN A 394 12.32 1.84 -1.69
CA ASN A 394 12.65 3.20 -1.33
C ASN A 394 12.32 4.24 -2.42
N ILE A 395 12.13 3.87 -3.70
CA ILE A 395 11.87 4.84 -4.80
C ILE A 395 10.60 4.53 -5.65
N THR A 396 9.81 3.53 -5.27
CA THR A 396 8.64 3.04 -6.03
C THR A 396 7.56 4.09 -6.29
N SER A 397 7.43 5.12 -5.45
CA SER A 397 6.50 6.24 -5.66
C SER A 397 7.04 7.34 -6.58
N GLU A 398 8.33 7.31 -6.89
CA GLU A 398 9.08 8.38 -7.56
C GLU A 398 9.21 8.13 -9.07
N ALA A 399 9.36 6.86 -9.45
CA ALA A 399 9.56 6.39 -10.82
C ALA A 399 8.28 6.27 -11.68
N CYS A 400 7.08 6.34 -11.09
CA CYS A 400 5.80 6.12 -11.78
C CYS A 400 5.07 7.41 -12.18
N LEU A 401 5.75 8.56 -12.20
CA LEU A 401 5.17 9.84 -12.62
C LEU A 401 5.89 10.30 -13.90
N PRO A 402 5.16 10.51 -15.03
CA PRO A 402 5.72 11.10 -16.24
C PRO A 402 6.11 12.57 -16.06
#